data_AF-A0ABD3YE06-F1
#
_entry.id   AF-A0ABD3YE06-F1
#
_cell.length_a   1.000
_cell.length_b   1.000
_cell.length_c   1.000
_cell.angle_alpha   90.00
_cell.angle_beta   90.00
_cell.angle_gamma   90.00
#
_symmetry.space_group_name_H-M   'P 1'
#
loop_
_entity.id
_entity.type
_entity.pdbx_description
1 polymer ?
#
loop_
_entity_poly.entity_id
_entity_poly.type
_entity_poly.pdbx_seq_one_letter_code
_entity_poly.pdbx_strand_id
1 'polypeptide(L)'
;MLLSRLKISLLVVVSITVIFFTTTQAFADMFGFSKKQDFTLSVPISGQLLNDGKPLANITIFKSFTFGDEYLDETTSDDNGNFSFPERVIKTSKPANMFDNGSLIQHIYIKKDNSKDIVLWFARIGLHKQSKTLNEYLNNLVCDIAKEPQTYDIPVVEDKEHVFTVYTACKI
;
A
#
# COMPACT_ATOMS: atom_id res chain seq x y z
N MET A 1 20.42 -33.08 -49.98
CA MET A 1 19.92 -31.69 -50.10
C MET A 1 18.86 -31.33 -49.04
N LEU A 2 17.87 -32.19 -48.79
CA LEU A 2 16.78 -31.97 -47.83
C LEU A 2 17.25 -31.75 -46.36
N LEU A 3 18.21 -32.56 -45.90
CA LEU A 3 18.77 -32.49 -44.53
C LEU A 3 19.54 -31.18 -44.25
N SER A 4 20.16 -30.60 -45.28
CA SER A 4 20.87 -29.31 -45.18
C SER A 4 19.90 -28.13 -45.07
N ARG A 5 18.82 -28.14 -45.86
CA ARG A 5 17.74 -27.14 -45.77
C ARG A 5 17.01 -27.17 -44.43
N LEU A 6 16.81 -28.37 -43.85
CA LEU A 6 16.22 -28.53 -42.52
C LEU A 6 17.13 -27.94 -41.42
N LYS A 7 18.44 -28.19 -41.48
CA LYS A 7 19.41 -27.61 -40.54
C LYS A 7 19.48 -26.09 -40.64
N ILE A 8 19.46 -25.52 -41.84
CA ILE A 8 19.44 -24.06 -42.06
C ILE A 8 18.15 -23.45 -41.53
N SER A 9 16.99 -24.05 -41.83
CA SER A 9 15.70 -23.59 -41.32
C SER A 9 15.65 -23.64 -39.79
N LEU A 10 16.17 -24.69 -39.17
CA LEU A 10 16.28 -24.80 -37.71
C LEU A 10 17.18 -23.70 -37.12
N LEU A 11 18.31 -23.41 -37.75
CA LEU A 11 19.26 -22.37 -37.31
C LEU A 11 18.64 -20.97 -37.40
N VAL A 12 17.85 -20.70 -38.43
CA VAL A 12 17.11 -19.43 -38.59
C VAL A 12 16.04 -19.31 -37.51
N VAL A 13 15.26 -20.37 -37.25
CA VAL A 13 14.25 -20.37 -36.18
C VAL A 13 14.89 -20.14 -34.81
N VAL A 14 16.01 -20.81 -34.51
CA VAL A 14 16.75 -20.61 -33.25
C VAL A 14 17.25 -19.17 -33.13
N SER A 15 17.84 -18.62 -34.20
CA SER A 15 18.34 -17.23 -34.21
C SER A 15 17.21 -16.23 -33.96
N ILE A 16 16.05 -16.42 -34.60
CA ILE A 16 14.86 -15.58 -34.40
C ILE A 16 14.38 -15.67 -32.94
N THR A 17 14.31 -16.88 -32.37
CA THR A 17 13.87 -17.05 -30.96
C THR A 17 14.82 -16.39 -29.98
N VAL A 18 16.15 -16.45 -30.21
CA VAL A 18 17.14 -15.79 -29.37
C VAL A 18 17.02 -14.27 -29.47
N ILE A 19 16.78 -13.71 -30.66
CA ILE A 19 16.57 -12.26 -30.84
C ILE A 19 15.29 -11.81 -30.13
N PHE A 20 14.17 -12.53 -30.28
CA PHE A 20 12.94 -12.20 -29.57
C PHE A 20 13.09 -12.31 -28.05
N PHE A 21 13.81 -13.32 -27.56
CA PHE A 21 14.01 -13.50 -26.12
C PHE A 21 14.94 -12.44 -25.51
N THR A 22 16.02 -12.07 -26.20
CA THR A 22 16.96 -11.05 -25.72
C THR A 22 16.36 -9.64 -25.79
N THR A 23 15.62 -9.31 -26.85
CA THR A 23 14.94 -8.02 -26.97
C THR A 23 13.84 -7.85 -25.92
N THR A 24 13.01 -8.86 -25.69
CA THR A 24 11.97 -8.82 -24.63
C THR A 24 12.54 -8.62 -23.24
N GLN A 25 13.68 -9.26 -22.92
CA GLN A 25 14.37 -9.03 -21.65
C GLN A 25 14.94 -7.60 -21.55
N ALA A 26 15.58 -7.10 -22.61
CA ALA A 26 16.10 -5.72 -22.63
C ALA A 26 14.99 -4.68 -22.45
N PHE A 27 13.84 -4.86 -23.12
CA PHE A 27 12.67 -4.00 -22.93
C PHE A 27 12.12 -4.12 -21.51
N ALA A 28 11.95 -5.33 -20.97
CA ALA A 28 11.45 -5.52 -19.61
C ALA A 28 12.32 -4.84 -18.55
N ASP A 29 13.64 -4.82 -18.76
CA ASP A 29 14.60 -4.20 -17.84
C ASP A 29 14.66 -2.66 -17.98
N MET A 30 14.48 -2.14 -19.21
CA MET A 30 14.33 -0.69 -19.47
C MET A 30 13.04 -0.12 -18.88
N PHE A 31 11.95 -0.88 -18.93
CA PHE A 31 10.64 -0.49 -18.40
C PHE A 31 10.43 -0.89 -16.93
N GLY A 32 11.44 -1.48 -16.29
CA GLY A 32 11.45 -1.78 -14.86
C GLY A 32 10.50 -2.90 -14.42
N PHE A 33 9.95 -3.69 -15.35
CA PHE A 33 8.96 -4.73 -15.03
C PHE A 33 9.52 -5.85 -14.15
N SER A 34 10.82 -6.16 -14.27
CA SER A 34 11.52 -7.23 -13.54
C SER A 34 12.25 -6.76 -12.27
N LYS A 35 12.44 -5.45 -12.07
CA LYS A 35 13.27 -4.89 -10.99
C LYS A 35 12.47 -4.76 -9.70
N LYS A 36 12.36 -5.87 -8.96
CA LYS A 36 11.75 -5.85 -7.62
C LYS A 36 12.71 -5.22 -6.61
N GLN A 37 12.18 -4.32 -5.80
CA GLN A 37 12.89 -3.70 -4.67
C GLN A 37 12.01 -3.74 -3.43
N ASP A 38 12.65 -3.55 -2.27
CA ASP A 38 11.93 -3.34 -1.02
C ASP A 38 11.19 -2.00 -1.07
N PHE A 39 9.97 -2.00 -0.59
CA PHE A 39 9.07 -0.86 -0.60
C PHE A 39 8.31 -0.80 0.72
N THR A 40 8.50 0.28 1.48
CA THR A 40 7.74 0.55 2.70
C THR A 40 6.30 0.92 2.32
N LEU A 41 5.41 -0.05 2.43
CA LEU A 41 3.98 0.10 2.15
C LEU A 41 3.27 0.88 3.27
N SER A 42 3.75 0.72 4.51
CA SER A 42 3.19 1.35 5.70
C SER A 42 4.31 1.66 6.67
N VAL A 43 4.35 2.89 7.18
CA VAL A 43 5.05 3.22 8.43
C VAL A 43 4.43 2.44 9.60
N PRO A 44 5.10 2.33 10.76
CA PRO A 44 4.45 1.88 11.98
C PRO A 44 3.18 2.70 12.24
N ILE A 45 2.14 2.04 12.74
CA ILE A 45 0.88 2.68 13.11
C ILE A 45 0.61 2.34 14.55
N SER A 46 0.27 3.35 15.35
CA SER A 46 -0.21 3.14 16.71
C SER A 46 -1.26 4.17 17.07
N GLY A 47 -2.12 3.78 17.99
CA GLY A 47 -3.16 4.67 18.45
C GLY A 47 -3.96 4.13 19.62
N GLN A 48 -4.94 4.92 20.03
CA GLN A 48 -5.88 4.61 21.08
C GLN A 48 -7.31 4.66 20.53
N LEU A 49 -8.06 3.61 20.80
CA LEU A 49 -9.47 3.48 20.44
C LEU A 49 -10.34 3.87 21.63
N LEU A 50 -11.28 4.79 21.39
CA LEU A 50 -12.19 5.35 22.37
C LEU A 50 -13.65 5.19 21.92
N ASN A 51 -14.57 5.24 22.87
CA ASN A 51 -16.00 5.43 22.67
C ASN A 51 -16.50 6.48 23.67
N ASP A 52 -16.85 7.65 23.16
CA ASP A 52 -17.24 8.82 23.94
C ASP A 52 -16.18 9.16 25.01
N GLY A 53 -14.92 9.24 24.56
CA GLY A 53 -13.75 9.50 25.39
C GLY A 53 -13.27 8.35 26.29
N LYS A 54 -13.97 7.21 26.35
CA LYS A 54 -13.56 6.06 27.17
C LYS A 54 -12.78 5.02 26.36
N PRO A 55 -11.66 4.48 26.87
CA PRO A 55 -10.94 3.40 26.22
C PRO A 55 -11.80 2.19 25.86
N LEU A 56 -11.59 1.64 24.67
CA LEU A 56 -12.23 0.40 24.21
C LEU A 56 -11.21 -0.74 24.08
N ALA A 57 -11.29 -1.68 25.00
CA ALA A 57 -10.46 -2.87 25.04
C ALA A 57 -11.04 -4.04 24.23
N ASN A 58 -10.18 -4.99 23.84
CA ASN A 58 -10.53 -6.25 23.18
C ASN A 58 -11.31 -6.07 21.87
N ILE A 59 -11.04 -4.98 21.14
CA ILE A 59 -11.62 -4.75 19.82
C ILE A 59 -10.62 -5.16 18.75
N THR A 60 -11.04 -5.95 17.78
CA THR A 60 -10.22 -6.26 16.60
C THR A 60 -10.25 -5.10 15.61
N ILE A 61 -9.07 -4.56 15.31
CA ILE A 61 -8.87 -3.50 14.32
C ILE A 61 -8.19 -4.12 13.12
N PHE A 62 -8.73 -3.82 11.94
CA PHE A 62 -8.20 -4.23 10.66
C PHE A 62 -7.46 -3.08 9.99
N LYS A 63 -6.37 -3.41 9.33
CA LYS A 63 -5.60 -2.51 8.48
C LYS A 63 -5.47 -3.15 7.11
N SER A 64 -6.02 -2.52 6.08
CA SER A 64 -5.83 -2.94 4.70
C SER A 64 -5.10 -1.88 3.86
N PHE A 65 -4.27 -2.38 2.95
CA PHE A 65 -3.63 -1.59 1.91
C PHE A 65 -3.98 -2.16 0.55
N THR A 66 -4.36 -1.28 -0.39
CA THR A 66 -4.48 -1.66 -1.80
C THR A 66 -3.36 -0.97 -2.57
N PHE A 67 -2.45 -1.77 -3.12
CA PHE A 67 -1.37 -1.31 -3.98
C PHE A 67 -1.17 -2.28 -5.16
N GLY A 68 -2.20 -2.40 -6.00
CA GLY A 68 -2.32 -3.45 -7.01
C GLY A 68 -2.84 -4.75 -6.39
N ASP A 69 -2.13 -5.25 -5.39
CA ASP A 69 -2.60 -6.33 -4.52
C ASP A 69 -3.23 -5.75 -3.25
N GLU A 70 -4.07 -6.56 -2.60
CA GLU A 70 -4.60 -6.26 -1.27
C GLU A 70 -3.72 -6.91 -0.19
N TYR A 71 -3.41 -6.14 0.84
CA TYR A 71 -2.64 -6.57 2.00
C TYR A 71 -3.47 -6.28 3.25
N LEU A 72 -3.76 -7.32 4.03
CA LEU A 72 -4.57 -7.23 5.25
C LEU A 72 -3.73 -7.60 6.47
N ASP A 73 -3.85 -6.80 7.53
CA ASP A 73 -3.35 -7.07 8.87
C ASP A 73 -4.49 -6.85 9.88
N GLU A 74 -4.40 -7.49 11.03
CA GLU A 74 -5.28 -7.24 12.16
C GLU A 74 -4.50 -7.17 13.47
N THR A 75 -5.07 -6.47 14.45
CA THR A 75 -4.55 -6.36 15.81
C THR A 75 -5.73 -6.21 16.77
N THR A 76 -5.48 -6.36 18.07
CA THR A 76 -6.52 -6.21 19.10
C THR A 76 -6.11 -5.11 20.08
N SER A 77 -7.06 -4.25 20.46
CA SER A 77 -6.80 -3.20 21.43
C SER A 77 -6.62 -3.75 22.85
N ASP A 78 -5.68 -3.16 23.60
CA ASP A 78 -5.41 -3.50 25.00
C ASP A 78 -6.45 -2.90 25.97
N ASP A 79 -6.28 -3.14 27.28
CA ASP A 79 -7.18 -2.62 28.33
C ASP A 79 -7.30 -1.09 28.37
N ASN A 80 -6.30 -0.38 27.85
CA ASN A 80 -6.27 1.08 27.72
C ASN A 80 -6.72 1.54 26.32
N GLY A 81 -7.25 0.63 25.50
CA GLY A 81 -7.70 0.88 24.13
C GLY A 81 -6.56 1.06 23.14
N ASN A 82 -5.30 0.82 23.51
CA ASN A 82 -4.18 1.02 22.60
C ASN A 82 -4.09 -0.10 21.58
N PHE A 83 -3.73 0.23 20.36
CA PHE A 83 -3.46 -0.72 19.29
C PHE A 83 -2.20 -0.33 18.53
N SER A 84 -1.55 -1.31 17.90
CA SER A 84 -0.41 -1.04 17.03
C SER A 84 -0.30 -2.04 15.90
N PHE A 85 0.28 -1.58 14.80
CA PHE A 85 0.72 -2.38 13.67
C PHE A 85 2.18 -2.07 13.37
N PRO A 86 3.00 -3.09 13.08
CA PRO A 86 4.38 -2.87 12.67
C PRO A 86 4.46 -2.20 11.30
N GLU A 87 5.65 -1.71 10.97
CA GLU A 87 6.00 -1.31 9.61
C GLU A 87 5.73 -2.48 8.65
N ARG A 88 5.23 -2.17 7.44
CA ARG A 88 5.05 -3.17 6.38
C ARG A 88 5.93 -2.85 5.19
N VAL A 89 6.84 -3.77 4.89
CA VAL A 89 7.71 -3.74 3.71
C VAL A 89 7.31 -4.88 2.76
N ILE A 90 7.20 -4.57 1.47
CA ILE A 90 6.90 -5.54 0.41
C ILE A 90 7.99 -5.52 -0.66
N LYS A 91 8.10 -6.60 -1.44
CA LYS A 91 8.95 -6.65 -2.63
C LYS A 91 8.12 -6.44 -3.90
N THR A 92 8.35 -5.32 -4.58
CA THR A 92 7.55 -4.93 -5.75
C THR A 92 8.40 -4.22 -6.80
N SER A 93 8.06 -4.39 -8.08
CA SER A 93 8.65 -3.65 -9.20
C SER A 93 7.89 -2.38 -9.55
N LYS A 94 6.74 -2.13 -8.91
CA LYS A 94 5.87 -0.98 -9.17
C LYS A 94 6.59 0.37 -9.15
N PRO A 95 7.42 0.72 -8.14
CA PRO A 95 8.13 2.00 -8.16
C PRO A 95 9.14 2.15 -9.31
N ALA A 96 9.62 1.03 -9.86
CA ALA A 96 10.53 1.02 -11.01
C ALA A 96 9.77 0.97 -12.35
N ASN A 97 8.48 0.64 -12.33
CA ASN A 97 7.63 0.57 -13.51
C ASN A 97 7.17 1.97 -13.90
N MET A 98 7.69 2.49 -15.01
CA MET A 98 7.35 3.85 -15.49
C MET A 98 5.90 4.01 -15.97
N PHE A 99 5.14 2.92 -16.09
CA PHE A 99 3.73 2.94 -16.45
C PHE A 99 2.80 2.73 -15.24
N ASP A 100 3.34 2.52 -14.03
CA ASP A 100 2.52 2.43 -12.82
C ASP A 100 2.21 3.83 -12.28
N ASN A 101 0.93 4.19 -12.31
CA ASN A 101 0.37 5.41 -11.75
C ASN A 101 -0.57 5.10 -10.56
N GLY A 102 -0.45 3.91 -9.99
CA GLY A 102 -1.28 3.45 -8.90
C GLY A 102 -1.05 4.27 -7.62
N SER A 103 -2.13 4.64 -6.95
CA SER A 103 -2.07 5.21 -5.60
C SER A 103 -2.15 4.10 -4.56
N LEU A 104 -1.55 4.34 -3.39
CA LEU A 104 -1.74 3.48 -2.22
C LEU A 104 -3.06 3.88 -1.55
N ILE A 105 -4.00 2.94 -1.43
CA ILE A 105 -5.18 3.13 -0.59
C ILE A 105 -4.88 2.52 0.77
N GLN A 106 -5.03 3.31 1.84
CA GLN A 106 -4.94 2.84 3.22
C GLN A 106 -6.33 2.87 3.85
N HIS A 107 -6.68 1.81 4.56
CA HIS A 107 -7.92 1.72 5.31
C HIS A 107 -7.68 1.04 6.66
N ILE A 108 -7.98 1.74 7.75
CA ILE A 108 -7.96 1.21 9.11
C ILE A 108 -9.39 1.27 9.63
N TYR A 109 -9.93 0.14 10.06
CA TYR A 109 -11.35 0.02 10.36
C TYR A 109 -11.65 -1.08 11.37
N ILE A 110 -12.85 -1.02 11.94
CA ILE A 110 -13.42 -2.07 12.77
C ILE A 110 -14.59 -2.67 12.01
N LYS A 111 -14.59 -4.00 11.86
CA LYS A 111 -15.74 -4.71 11.31
C LYS A 111 -16.87 -4.72 12.32
N LYS A 112 -18.09 -4.45 11.86
CA LYS A 112 -19.30 -4.69 12.64
C LYS A 112 -20.14 -5.78 12.00
N ASP A 113 -20.65 -6.68 12.82
CA ASP A 113 -21.58 -7.69 12.34
C ASP A 113 -22.84 -7.03 11.76
N ASN A 114 -23.23 -7.45 10.54
CA ASN A 114 -24.45 -7.04 9.85
C ASN A 114 -24.65 -5.52 9.68
N SER A 115 -23.59 -4.72 9.78
CA SER A 115 -23.64 -3.28 9.59
C SER A 115 -22.37 -2.78 8.88
N LYS A 116 -22.36 -1.50 8.51
CA LYS A 116 -21.18 -0.90 7.86
C LYS A 116 -20.00 -0.87 8.84
N ASP A 117 -18.83 -1.16 8.31
CA ASP A 117 -17.56 -1.03 9.03
C ASP A 117 -17.40 0.38 9.58
N ILE A 118 -16.82 0.49 10.78
CA ILE A 118 -16.45 1.77 11.36
C ILE A 118 -15.08 2.15 10.81
N VAL A 119 -15.03 3.24 10.04
CA VAL A 119 -13.78 3.77 9.50
C VAL A 119 -13.04 4.54 10.59
N LEU A 120 -11.82 4.10 10.92
CA LEU A 120 -10.92 4.85 11.78
C LEU A 120 -10.07 5.80 10.94
N TRP A 121 -9.49 5.31 9.85
CA TRP A 121 -8.67 6.09 8.92
C TRP A 121 -8.83 5.56 7.50
N PHE A 122 -9.02 6.46 6.55
CA PHE A 122 -9.04 6.13 5.13
C PHE A 122 -8.33 7.23 4.34
N ALA A 123 -7.34 6.86 3.53
CA ALA A 123 -6.59 7.81 2.72
C ALA A 123 -6.16 7.18 1.39
N ARG A 124 -6.16 7.99 0.33
CA ARG A 124 -5.48 7.68 -0.93
C ARG A 124 -4.20 8.49 -1.00
N ILE A 125 -3.08 7.80 -1.08
CA ILE A 125 -1.74 8.40 -1.03
C ILE A 125 -1.09 8.25 -2.41
N GLY A 126 -0.78 9.38 -3.04
CA GLY A 126 -0.06 9.45 -4.32
C GLY A 126 1.46 9.53 -4.19
N LEU A 127 1.99 9.73 -2.98
CA LEU A 127 3.42 9.84 -2.72
C LEU A 127 3.93 8.59 -2.00
N HIS A 128 4.86 7.88 -2.64
CA HIS A 128 5.20 6.50 -2.31
C HIS A 128 6.50 6.33 -1.51
N LYS A 129 7.17 7.43 -1.12
CA LYS A 129 8.38 7.37 -0.29
C LYS A 129 8.03 7.68 1.16
N GLN A 130 8.88 7.24 2.09
CA GLN A 130 8.74 7.48 3.54
C GLN A 130 8.23 8.90 3.80
N SER A 131 6.95 9.01 4.16
CA SER A 131 6.32 10.30 4.44
C SER A 131 6.41 10.56 5.94
N LYS A 132 7.21 11.56 6.30
CA LYS A 132 7.22 12.18 7.62
C LYS A 132 5.83 12.68 7.99
N THR A 133 5.07 13.27 7.05
CA THR A 133 3.66 13.65 7.30
C THR A 133 2.85 12.45 7.77
N LEU A 134 2.83 11.34 7.03
CA LEU A 134 2.06 10.16 7.47
C LEU A 134 2.57 9.59 8.79
N ASN A 135 3.89 9.56 9.00
CA ASN A 135 4.49 9.07 10.22
C ASN A 135 4.09 9.90 11.47
N GLU A 136 3.87 11.20 11.30
CA GLU A 136 3.44 12.10 12.38
C GLU A 136 2.01 11.77 12.85
N TYR A 137 1.08 11.55 11.90
CA TYR A 137 -0.31 11.24 12.22
C TYR A 137 -0.54 9.77 12.62
N LEU A 138 0.08 8.83 11.89
CA LEU A 138 -0.22 7.41 12.03
C LEU A 138 0.38 6.76 13.28
N ASN A 139 1.42 7.33 13.90
CA ASN A 139 2.01 6.77 15.11
C ASN A 139 1.26 7.13 16.40
N ASN A 140 0.32 8.08 16.38
CA ASN A 140 -0.36 8.53 17.58
C ASN A 140 -1.85 8.81 17.32
N LEU A 141 -2.51 7.91 16.59
CA LEU A 141 -3.93 8.05 16.28
C LEU A 141 -4.77 8.02 17.57
N VAL A 142 -5.69 8.97 17.73
CA VAL A 142 -6.68 8.93 18.82
C VAL A 142 -8.05 8.93 18.20
N CYS A 143 -8.68 7.76 18.13
CA CYS A 143 -9.90 7.53 17.38
C CYS A 143 -11.09 7.28 18.31
N ASP A 144 -12.12 8.11 18.20
CA ASP A 144 -13.33 7.98 19.02
C ASP A 144 -14.51 7.55 18.15
N ILE A 145 -14.94 6.29 18.30
CA ILE A 145 -15.97 5.70 17.44
C ILE A 145 -17.38 6.22 17.73
N ALA A 146 -17.57 7.01 18.79
CA ALA A 146 -18.82 7.74 19.01
C ALA A 146 -18.96 8.95 18.07
N LYS A 147 -17.88 9.34 17.40
CA LYS A 147 -17.85 10.46 16.46
C LYS A 147 -17.89 9.96 15.03
N GLU A 148 -18.70 10.61 14.22
CA GLU A 148 -18.75 10.36 12.77
C GLU A 148 -17.42 10.80 12.13
N PRO A 149 -16.81 9.96 11.26
CA PRO A 149 -15.57 10.33 10.59
C PRO A 149 -15.76 11.58 9.71
N GLN A 150 -14.74 12.43 9.66
CA GLN A 150 -14.72 13.67 8.88
C GLN A 150 -13.59 13.63 7.85
N THR A 151 -13.72 14.45 6.80
CA THR A 151 -12.69 14.61 5.78
C THR A 151 -11.79 15.80 6.10
N TYR A 152 -10.48 15.59 6.06
CA TYR A 152 -9.45 16.60 6.26
C TYR A 152 -8.46 16.58 5.10
N ASP A 153 -7.99 17.77 4.70
CA ASP A 153 -6.86 17.91 3.80
C ASP A 153 -5.61 18.25 4.62
N ILE A 154 -4.69 17.29 4.68
CA ILE A 154 -3.45 17.39 5.46
C ILE A 154 -2.32 17.84 4.54
N PRO A 155 -1.66 18.98 4.79
CA PRO A 155 -0.50 19.41 4.01
C PRO A 155 0.64 18.39 4.04
N VAL A 156 1.19 18.07 2.88
CA VAL A 156 2.34 17.17 2.77
C VAL A 156 3.62 17.96 2.97
N VAL A 157 4.38 17.64 4.03
CA VAL A 157 5.60 18.36 4.38
C VAL A 157 6.70 18.12 3.34
N GLU A 158 6.70 16.93 2.72
CA GLU A 158 7.64 16.57 1.66
C GLU A 158 7.32 17.23 0.32
N ASP A 159 6.07 17.65 0.13
CA ASP A 159 5.59 18.21 -1.12
C ASP A 159 4.50 19.25 -0.86
N LYS A 160 4.93 20.51 -0.79
CA LYS A 160 4.09 21.64 -0.40
C LYS A 160 2.96 21.95 -1.40
N GLU A 161 3.00 21.38 -2.60
CA GLU A 161 1.96 21.56 -3.62
C GLU A 161 0.81 20.57 -3.47
N HIS A 162 0.97 19.54 -2.64
CA HIS A 162 0.00 18.46 -2.47
C HIS A 162 -0.52 18.36 -1.03
N VAL A 163 -1.71 17.78 -0.92
CA VAL A 163 -2.37 17.43 0.36
C VAL A 163 -2.74 15.95 0.34
N PHE A 164 -2.79 15.35 1.52
CA PHE A 164 -3.47 14.07 1.72
C PHE A 164 -4.91 14.34 2.14
N THR A 165 -5.87 13.93 1.32
CA THR A 165 -7.28 13.90 1.71
C THR A 165 -7.53 12.63 2.53
N VAL A 166 -7.85 12.82 3.80
CA VAL A 166 -8.04 11.75 4.78
C VAL A 166 -9.47 11.79 5.32
N TYR A 167 -10.16 10.66 5.30
CA TYR A 167 -11.45 10.46 5.96
C TYR A 167 -11.24 9.65 7.25
N THR A 168 -11.49 10.26 8.41
CA THR A 168 -11.07 9.68 9.69
C THR A 168 -11.96 10.09 10.86
N ALA A 169 -12.15 9.16 11.81
CA ALA A 169 -12.76 9.41 13.11
C ALA A 169 -11.71 9.73 14.19
N CYS A 170 -10.44 9.82 13.79
CA CYS A 170 -9.33 10.14 14.66
C CYS A 170 -9.09 11.64 14.73
N LYS A 171 -8.53 12.09 15.85
CA LYS A 171 -8.09 13.48 16.01
C LYS A 171 -6.92 13.74 15.05
N ILE A 172 -7.01 14.85 14.33
CA ILE A 172 -5.97 15.42 13.46
C ILE A 172 -5.38 16.65 14.13
#